data_AF-A0ABD5FC05-F1
#
_entry.id   AF-A0ABD5FC05-F1
#
_cell.length_a   1.000
_cell.length_b   1.000
_cell.length_c   1.000
_cell.angle_alpha   90.00
_cell.angle_beta   90.00
_cell.angle_gamma   90.00
#
_symmetry.space_group_name_H-M   'P 1'
#
loop_
_entity.id
_entity.type
_entity.pdbx_description
1 polymer ?
#
loop_
_entity_poly.entity_id
_entity_poly.type
_entity_poly.pdbx_seq_one_letter_code
_entity_poly.pdbx_strand_id
1 'polypeptide(L)' 'MFSAEDGAMALIEPAVEKYELHFGNTFPLYEYIEMTQSEGWDFSVEGGKKLIAFIEERIKNDDPVEVPADYEDRTY' A
#
# COMPACT_ATOMS: atom_id res chain seq x y z
N MET A 1 -1.05 1.65 -16.02
CA MET A 1 0.00 2.61 -15.58
C MET A 1 -0.61 3.58 -14.58
N PHE A 2 -0.18 3.45 -13.32
CA PHE A 2 -0.62 4.33 -12.25
C PHE A 2 0.16 5.64 -12.22
N SER A 3 -0.45 6.64 -11.60
CA SER A 3 0.05 7.99 -11.40
C SER A 3 0.30 8.22 -9.92
N ALA A 4 1.42 8.85 -9.59
CA ALA A 4 1.77 9.19 -8.22
C ALA A 4 2.05 10.69 -8.08
N GLU A 5 1.43 11.31 -7.08
CA GLU A 5 1.75 12.66 -6.63
C GLU A 5 3.22 12.72 -6.19
N ASP A 6 3.87 13.86 -6.42
CA ASP A 6 5.27 14.05 -6.03
C ASP A 6 5.45 13.79 -4.52
N GLY A 7 6.36 12.87 -4.20
CA GLY A 7 6.64 12.44 -2.83
C GLY A 7 5.69 11.39 -2.23
N ALA A 8 4.61 10.99 -2.91
CA ALA A 8 3.69 9.96 -2.40
C ALA A 8 4.37 8.58 -2.28
N MET A 9 5.07 8.14 -3.31
CA MET A 9 5.76 6.84 -3.29
C MET A 9 6.88 6.78 -2.25
N ALA A 10 7.57 7.90 -2.01
CA ALA A 10 8.60 7.98 -0.96
C ALA A 10 8.03 7.78 0.46
N LEU A 11 6.71 7.96 0.65
CA LEU A 11 6.01 7.64 1.89
C LEU A 11 5.46 6.20 1.89
N ILE A 12 4.94 5.75 0.75
CA ILE A 12 4.29 4.44 0.61
C ILE A 12 5.32 3.31 0.64
N GLU A 13 6.40 3.41 -0.13
CA GLU A 13 7.40 2.33 -0.29
C GLU A 13 8.00 1.89 1.05
N PRO A 14 8.46 2.79 1.94
CA PRO A 14 9.00 2.36 3.24
C PRO A 14 7.94 1.73 4.15
N ALA A 15 6.67 2.13 4.02
CA ALA A 15 5.58 1.57 4.80
C ALA A 15 5.24 0.15 4.34
N VAL A 16 5.20 -0.06 3.03
CA VAL A 16 5.06 -1.38 2.41
C VAL A 16 6.23 -2.27 2.80
N GLU A 17 7.48 -1.82 2.64
CA GLU A 17 8.67 -2.58 3.02
C GLU A 17 8.63 -3.00 4.50
N LYS A 18 8.21 -2.08 5.39
CA LYS A 18 8.03 -2.38 6.82
C LYS A 18 6.99 -3.47 7.06
N TYR A 19 5.88 -3.46 6.33
CA TYR A 19 4.85 -4.51 6.40
C TYR A 19 5.41 -5.85 5.94
N GLU A 20 6.06 -5.88 4.78
CA GLU A 20 6.58 -7.10 4.15
C GLU A 20 7.69 -7.74 4.99
N LEU A 21 8.57 -6.94 5.59
CA LEU A 21 9.58 -7.42 6.54
C LEU A 21 8.97 -8.00 7.82
N HIS A 22 7.81 -7.49 8.26
CA HIS A 22 7.15 -7.96 9.47
C HIS A 22 6.39 -9.29 9.25
N PHE A 23 5.59 -9.37 8.19
CA PHE A 23 4.73 -10.52 7.92
C PHE A 23 5.33 -11.56 6.96
N GLY A 24 6.40 -11.22 6.25
CA GLY A 24 7.04 -12.09 5.25
C GLY A 24 6.22 -12.32 3.97
N ASN A 25 5.19 -11.51 3.74
CA ASN A 25 4.29 -11.60 2.58
C ASN A 25 4.24 -10.25 1.86
N THR A 26 4.12 -10.27 0.53
CA THR A 26 3.97 -9.08 -0.30
C THR A 26 2.70 -8.30 0.06
N PHE A 27 2.82 -6.98 0.18
CA PHE A 27 1.65 -6.13 0.40
C PHE A 27 0.93 -5.89 -0.93
N PRO A 28 -0.39 -6.16 -1.02
CA PRO A 28 -1.11 -6.02 -2.28
C PRO A 28 -1.52 -4.56 -2.53
N LEU A 29 -0.54 -3.67 -2.69
CA LEU A 29 -0.71 -2.22 -2.81
C LEU A 29 -1.82 -1.82 -3.79
N TYR A 30 -1.94 -2.50 -4.92
CA TYR A 30 -2.93 -2.15 -5.95
C TYR A 30 -4.37 -2.47 -5.56
N GLU A 31 -4.60 -3.38 -4.60
CA GLU A 31 -5.93 -3.62 -4.03
C GLU A 31 -6.37 -2.45 -3.11
N TYR A 32 -5.43 -1.58 -2.73
CA TYR A 32 -5.67 -0.44 -1.84
C TYR A 32 -5.63 0.91 -2.58
N ILE A 33 -5.76 0.91 -3.92
CA ILE A 33 -5.78 2.15 -4.72
C ILE A 33 -6.87 3.10 -4.25
N GLU A 34 -8.05 2.58 -3.86
CA GLU A 34 -9.13 3.44 -3.35
C GLU A 34 -8.74 4.21 -2.08
N MET A 35 -7.81 3.68 -1.29
CA MET A 35 -7.27 4.33 -0.08
C MET A 35 -6.16 5.32 -0.42
N THR A 36 -5.34 5.01 -1.42
CA THR A 36 -4.17 5.83 -1.79
C THR A 36 -4.51 6.95 -2.77
N GLN A 37 -5.62 6.85 -3.51
CA GLN A 37 -5.99 7.82 -4.52
C GLN A 37 -6.48 9.15 -3.92
N SER A 38 -6.11 10.25 -4.58
CA SER A 38 -6.68 11.58 -4.34
C SER A 38 -6.39 12.52 -5.51
N GLU A 39 -7.31 13.45 -5.79
CA GLU A 39 -7.16 14.56 -6.75
C GLU A 39 -6.45 14.21 -8.08
N GLY A 40 -6.88 13.13 -8.74
CA GLY A 40 -6.34 12.73 -10.06
C GLY A 40 -5.04 11.93 -10.00
N TRP A 41 -4.60 11.54 -8.81
CA TRP A 41 -3.49 10.61 -8.58
C TRP A 41 -4.00 9.29 -8.03
N ASP A 42 -3.45 8.18 -8.51
CA ASP A 42 -3.70 6.84 -7.94
C ASP A 42 -2.98 6.67 -6.59
N PHE A 43 -1.82 7.32 -6.45
CA PHE A 43 -1.04 7.41 -5.22
C PHE A 43 -0.82 8.88 -4.85
N SER A 44 -1.55 9.36 -3.86
CA SER A 44 -1.41 10.73 -3.33
C SER A 44 -0.64 10.74 -2.01
N VAL A 45 -0.11 11.89 -1.61
CA VAL A 45 0.55 12.07 -0.30
C VAL A 45 -0.46 11.87 0.83
N GLU A 46 -1.70 12.34 0.66
CA GLU A 46 -2.76 12.14 1.65
C GLU A 46 -3.13 10.65 1.76
N GLY A 47 -3.32 9.98 0.63
CA GLY A 47 -3.62 8.55 0.60
C GLY A 47 -2.47 7.70 1.13
N GLY A 48 -1.22 8.07 0.85
CA GLY A 48 -0.03 7.43 1.42
C GLY A 48 -0.02 7.51 2.95
N LYS A 49 -0.41 8.65 3.55
CA LYS A 49 -0.55 8.77 5.01
C LYS A 49 -1.65 7.86 5.57
N LYS A 50 -2.77 7.72 4.86
CA LYS A 50 -3.85 6.78 5.25
C LYS A 50 -3.36 5.34 5.20
N LEU A 51 -2.64 4.97 4.15
CA LEU A 51 -2.04 3.64 4.00
C LEU A 51 -1.04 3.33 5.10
N ILE A 52 -0.17 4.29 5.45
CA ILE A 52 0.78 4.15 6.56
C ILE A 52 0.03 3.83 7.86
N ALA A 53 -0.99 4.62 8.21
CA ALA A 53 -1.77 4.40 9.43
C ALA A 53 -2.44 3.02 9.44
N PHE A 54 -2.98 2.59 8.29
CA PHE A 54 -3.57 1.26 8.13
C PHE A 54 -2.53 0.14 8.32
N ILE A 55 -1.37 0.24 7.68
CA ILE A 55 -0.28 -0.74 7.83
C ILE A 55 0.20 -0.82 9.28
N GLU A 56 0.37 0.32 9.95
CA GLU A 56 0.79 0.33 11.36
C GLU A 56 -0.23 -0.32 12.28
N GLU A 57 -1.53 -0.16 12.00
CA GLU A 57 -2.59 -0.85 12.71
C GLU A 57 -2.52 -2.37 12.50
N ARG A 58 -2.33 -2.83 11.25
CA ARG A 58 -2.15 -4.25 10.94
C ARG A 58 -0.97 -4.87 11.68
N ILE A 59 0.20 -4.22 11.62
CA ILE A 59 1.42 -4.66 12.32
C ILE A 59 1.17 -4.72 13.83
N LYS A 60 0.54 -3.69 14.41
CA LYS A 60 0.27 -3.64 15.85
C LYS A 60 -0.65 -4.78 16.32
N ASN A 61 -1.59 -5.17 15.48
CA ASN A 61 -2.56 -6.21 15.79
C ASN A 61 -2.10 -7.62 15.35
N ASP A 62 -0.92 -7.76 14.74
CA ASP A 62 -0.41 -9.00 14.15
C ASP A 62 -1.42 -9.63 13.16
N ASP A 63 -2.07 -8.77 12.36
CA ASP A 63 -3.20 -9.12 11.49
C ASP A 63 -2.87 -8.81 10.02
N PRO A 64 -2.24 -9.75 9.29
CA PRO A 64 -1.85 -9.54 7.91
C PRO A 64 -3.08 -9.39 7.00
N VAL A 65 -2.96 -8.55 5.97
CA VAL A 65 -3.99 -8.41 4.93
C VAL A 65 -4.05 -9.65 4.04
N GLU A 66 -5.24 -9.95 3.53
CA GLU A 66 -5.41 -10.98 2.52
C GLU A 66 -4.78 -10.55 1.19
N VAL A 67 -3.94 -11.42 0.64
CA VAL A 67 -3.34 -11.27 -0.69
C VAL A 67 -4.07 -12.20 -1.64
N PRO A 68 -4.74 -11.70 -2.70
CA PRO A 68 -5.33 -12.56 -3.71
C PRO A 68 -4.31 -13.52 -4.30
N ALA A 69 -4.67 -14.79 -4.48
CA ALA A 69 -3.72 -15.82 -4.94
C ALA A 69 -3.13 -15.53 -6.34
N ASP A 70 -3.86 -14.78 -7.16
CA ASP A 70 -3.47 -14.35 -8.50
C ASP A 70 -2.86 -12.93 -8.53
N TYR A 71 -2.64 -12.31 -7.37
CA TYR A 71 -2.23 -10.91 -7.28
C TYR A 71 -0.92 -10.63 -8.03
N GLU A 72 0.08 -11.50 -7.88
CA GLU A 72 1.37 -11.37 -8.58
C GLU A 72 1.29 -11.69 -10.08
N ASP A 73 0.28 -12.44 -10.51
CA ASP A 73 0.05 -12.79 -11.91
C ASP A 73 -0.72 -11.70 -12.69
N ARG A 74 -1.36 -10.76 -11.98
CA ARG A 74 -2.14 -9.68 -12.60
C ARG A 74 -1.23 -8.61 -13.19
N THR A 75 -1.52 -8.22 -14.43
CA THR A 75 -0.87 -7.09 -15.10
C THR A 75 -1.71 -5.82 -14.90
N TYR A 76 -1.15 -4.80 -14.25
CA TYR A 76 -1.77 -3.49 -13.96
C TYR A 76 -1.15 -2.33 -14.77
#